data_AF-A0A2U2C477-F1
#
_entry.id   AF-A0A2U2C477-F1
#
_cell.length_a   1.000
_cell.length_b   1.000
_cell.length_c   1.000
_cell.angle_alpha   90.00
_cell.angle_beta   90.00
_cell.angle_gamma   90.00
#
_symmetry.space_group_name_H-M   'P 1'
#
loop_
_entity.id
_entity.type
_entity.pdbx_description
1 polymer ?
#
loop_
_entity_poly.entity_id
_entity_poly.type
_entity_poly.pdbx_seq_one_letter_code
_entity_poly.pdbx_strand_id
1 'polypeptide(L)' 'MRSNLTEIDVEVTHRTEKAVLVHTGDKEKSVWLPLSQVELHDTGIPGIEAVVLPEWLATEKGLI' A
#
# COMPACT_ATOMS: atom_id res chain seq x y z
N MET A 1 9.41 1.82 -20.71
CA MET A 1 8.15 1.31 -20.12
C MET A 1 7.53 2.46 -19.35
N ARG A 2 6.24 2.77 -19.59
CA ARG A 2 5.56 3.80 -18.80
C ARG A 2 5.31 3.22 -17.41
N SER A 3 5.79 3.89 -16.37
CA SER A 3 5.43 3.56 -14.99
C SER A 3 3.98 3.99 -14.79
N ASN A 4 3.04 3.07 -14.98
CA ASN A 4 1.67 3.31 -14.54
C ASN A 4 1.68 3.27 -13.01
N LEU A 5 1.33 4.39 -12.39
CA LEU A 5 1.08 4.46 -10.96
C LEU A 5 -0.39 4.10 -10.74
N THR A 6 -0.65 3.28 -9.72
CA THR A 6 -1.99 2.96 -9.26
C THR A 6 -2.14 3.43 -7.81
N GLU A 7 -3.36 3.81 -7.47
CA GLU A 7 -3.75 4.21 -6.12
C GLU A 7 -4.68 3.14 -5.55
N ILE A 8 -4.43 2.72 -4.31
CA ILE A 8 -5.18 1.65 -3.65
C ILE A 8 -5.42 2.04 -2.19
N ASP A 9 -6.68 2.01 -1.76
CA ASP A 9 -7.04 2.16 -0.36
C ASP A 9 -6.67 0.90 0.43
N VAL A 10 -5.85 1.07 1.46
CA VAL A 10 -5.36 -0.03 2.28
C VAL A 10 -5.49 0.30 3.77
N GLU A 11 -5.78 -0.71 4.59
CA GLU A 11 -5.73 -0.57 6.05
C GLU A 11 -4.29 -0.78 6.53
N VAL A 12 -3.78 0.20 7.28
CA VAL A 12 -2.42 0.13 7.85
C VAL A 12 -2.47 -0.63 9.18
N THR A 13 -1.87 -1.82 9.19
CA THR A 13 -1.78 -2.65 10.41
C THR A 13 -0.55 -2.33 11.23
N HIS A 14 0.57 -2.01 10.58
CA HIS A 14 1.83 -1.68 11.27
C HIS A 14 2.68 -0.73 10.45
N ARG A 15 3.43 0.16 11.12
CA ARG A 15 4.36 1.08 10.46
C ARG A 15 5.72 1.02 11.13
N THR A 16 6.76 0.98 10.31
CA THR A 16 8.17 1.06 10.72
C THR A 16 8.82 2.28 10.08
N GLU A 17 10.08 2.55 10.42
CA GLU A 17 10.84 3.66 9.82
C GLU A 17 11.04 3.51 8.29
N LYS A 18 10.93 2.30 7.74
CA LYS A 18 11.27 2.02 6.33
C LYS A 18 10.16 1.35 5.52
N ALA A 19 9.16 0.79 6.19
CA ALA A 19 8.10 0.03 5.54
C ALA A 19 6.78 0.12 6.32
N VAL A 20 5.67 -0.11 5.61
CA VAL A 20 4.32 -0.19 6.15
C VAL A 20 3.71 -1.56 5.83
N LEU A 21 3.04 -2.16 6.81
CA LEU A 21 2.30 -3.40 6.66
C LEU A 21 0.82 -3.06 6.43
N VAL A 22 0.29 -3.47 5.28
CA VAL A 22 -1.05 -3.07 4.83
C VAL A 22 -1.85 -4.26 4.30
N HIS A 23 -3.18 -4.15 4.32
CA HIS A 23 -4.08 -5.12 3.67
C HIS A 23 -5.34 -4.46 3.08
N THR A 24 -5.98 -5.13 2.13
CA THR A 24 -7.22 -4.70 1.47
C THR A 24 -8.47 -5.36 2.08
N GLY A 25 -8.51 -5.46 3.42
CA GLY A 25 -9.62 -6.07 4.17
C GLY A 25 -9.39 -7.49 4.71
N ASP A 26 -8.30 -8.17 4.33
CA ASP A 26 -7.90 -9.48 4.88
C ASP A 26 -6.55 -9.39 5.60
N LYS A 27 -6.57 -9.42 6.95
CA LYS A 27 -5.37 -9.28 7.79
C LYS A 27 -4.37 -10.41 7.59
N GLU A 28 -4.81 -11.61 7.20
CA GLU A 28 -3.90 -12.73 6.97
C GLU A 28 -3.08 -12.55 5.69
N LYS A 29 -3.56 -11.70 4.77
CA LYS A 29 -2.88 -11.34 3.52
C LYS A 29 -2.15 -10.00 3.59
N SER A 30 -1.78 -9.57 4.80
CA SER A 30 -1.06 -8.31 4.97
C SER A 30 0.31 -8.36 4.26
N VAL A 31 0.64 -7.29 3.54
CA VAL A 31 1.87 -7.16 2.76
C VAL A 31 2.69 -5.96 3.21
N TRP A 32 4.02 -6.16 3.20
CA TRP A 32 4.95 -5.08 3.47
C TRP A 32 5.24 -4.28 2.21
N LEU A 33 5.04 -2.97 2.31
CA LEU A 33 5.38 -1.99 1.29
C LEU A 33 6.53 -1.09 1.78
N PRO A 34 7.64 -1.00 1.03
CA PRO A 34 8.75 -0.13 1.40
C PRO A 34 8.38 1.34 1.13
N LEU A 35 8.56 2.20 2.14
CA LEU A 35 8.25 3.64 2.06
C LEU A 35 9.09 4.38 1.01
N SER A 36 10.19 3.78 0.54
CA SER A 36 11.01 4.34 -0.54
C SER A 36 10.44 4.11 -1.94
N GLN A 37 9.39 3.28 -2.09
CA GLN A 37 8.78 2.94 -3.37
C GLN A 37 7.29 3.25 -3.45
N VAL A 38 6.69 3.74 -2.36
CA VAL A 38 5.26 4.05 -2.29
C VAL A 38 5.05 5.41 -1.65
N GLU A 39 3.99 6.10 -2.04
CA GLU A 39 3.50 7.29 -1.38
C GLU A 39 2.21 6.94 -0.62
N LEU A 40 2.03 7.55 0.55
CA LEU A 40 0.91 7.31 1.45
C LEU A 40 0.15 8.61 1.66
N HIS A 41 -1.16 8.57 1.45
CA HIS A 41 -2.06 9.70 1.64
C HIS A 41 -3.16 9.35 2.63
N ASP A 42 -3.48 10.29 3.50
CA ASP A 42 -4.63 10.17 4.39
C ASP A 42 -5.93 10.32 3.58
N THR A 43 -6.83 9.36 3.73
CA THR A 43 -8.15 9.37 3.07
C THR A 43 -9.21 10.14 3.88
N GLY A 44 -8.88 10.54 5.11
CA GLY A 44 -9.81 11.09 6.09
C GLY A 44 -10.62 10.03 6.82
N ILE A 45 -10.46 8.74 6.48
CA ILE A 45 -11.06 7.61 7.18
C ILE A 45 -10.04 7.03 8.16
N PRO A 46 -10.31 7.02 9.48
CA PRO A 46 -9.38 6.49 10.46
C PRO A 46 -8.97 5.04 10.16
N GLY A 47 -7.68 4.81 9.97
CA GLY A 47 -7.09 3.49 9.72
C GLY A 47 -6.97 3.10 8.24
N ILE A 48 -7.54 3.88 7.31
CA ILE A 48 -7.41 3.65 5.86
C ILE A 48 -6.53 4.73 5.25
N GLU A 49 -5.45 4.33 4.59
CA GLU A 49 -4.57 5.21 3.83
C GLU A 49 -4.59 4.81 2.35
N ALA A 50 -4.52 5.80 1.47
CA ALA A 50 -4.36 5.60 0.03
C ALA A 50 -2.87 5.43 -0.27
N VAL A 51 -2.51 4.24 -0.77
CA VAL A 51 -1.16 3.89 -1.22
C VAL A 51 -1.06 4.14 -2.72
N VAL A 52 -0.12 4.99 -3.12
CA VAL A 52 0.25 5.19 -4.53
C VAL A 52 1.55 4.45 -4.79
N LEU A 53 1.51 3.51 -5.74
CA LEU A 53 2.65 2.65 -6.09
C LEU A 53 2.61 2.24 -7.57
N PRO A 54 3.74 1.78 -8.13
CA PRO A 54 3.74 1.24 -9.48
C PRO A 54 2.84 0.00 -9.63
N GLU A 55 2.09 -0.08 -10.73
CA GLU A 55 1.16 -1.19 -11.01
C GLU A 55 1.83 -2.57 -10.91
N TRP A 56 3.07 -2.71 -11.41
CA TRP A 56 3.82 -3.96 -11.30
C TRP A 56 4.08 -4.40 -9.86
N LEU A 57 4.31 -3.44 -8.95
CA LEU A 57 4.54 -3.72 -7.53
C LEU A 57 3.23 -4.11 -6.86
N ALA A 58 2.13 -3.46 -7.23
CA ALA A 58 0.79 -3.82 -6.75
C ALA A 58 0.43 -5.27 -7.14
N THR A 59 0.66 -5.67 -8.40
CA THR A 59 0.43 -7.05 -8.87
C THR A 59 1.36 -8.05 -8.17
N GLU A 60 2.65 -7.74 -8.02
CA GLU A 60 3.61 -8.63 -7.33
C GLU A 60 3.22 -8.88 -5.87
N LYS A 61 2.69 -7.85 -5.19
CA LYS A 61 2.21 -7.95 -3.81
C LYS A 61 0.78 -8.51 -3.70
N GLY A 62 0.08 -8.73 -4.81
CA GLY A 62 -1.30 -9.21 -4.80
C GLY A 62 -2.28 -8.20 -4.20
N LEU A 63 -2.01 -6.91 -4.37
CA LEU A 63 -2.92 -5.82 -3.97
C LEU A 63 -3.99 -5.54 -5.04
N ILE A 64 -3.75 -5.99 -6.29
CA ILE A 64 -4.66 -5.97 -7.43
C ILE A 64 -4.65 -7.31 -8.16
#